data_AF-A0A0E3PVM5-F1
#
_entry.id   AF-A0A0E3PVM5-F1
#
_cell.length_a   1.000
_cell.length_b   1.000
_cell.length_c   1.000
_cell.angle_alpha   90.00
_cell.angle_beta   90.00
_cell.angle_gamma   90.00
#
_symmetry.space_group_name_H-M   'P 1'
#
loop_
_entity.id
_entity.type
_entity.pdbx_description
1 polymer ?
#
loop_
_entity_poly.entity_id
_entity_poly.type
_entity_poly.pdbx_seq_one_letter_code
_entity_poly.pdbx_strand_id
1 'polypeptide(L)'
;MTVMGIIGCRVFEDEIVHVLSGDPEVERVYLVKNKENIGLQDKLKNQGLRPLALPVHEIKACLKKSDGFSVIVQLQEIGLHSDPSRLKNKTYTNLSLMSGFTDGILLFYGLCGHAFSKMRKDFAYTGCSLQLLQDRSTGGTARPLDDCIAAALGGNSRYREILKSYSDTFFLTPMWAVNWKSAFGTFEGMIGGFEFTPENLRELGYRKVARVNTGLSYEPDFEKKIEEFALNFGFEIIELEGSTEIAQKSYKMMQNMLLRPLKT
;
A
#
# COMPACT_ATOMS: atom_id res chain seq x y z
N MET A 1 22.63 -12.63 6.73
CA MET A 1 21.77 -11.45 6.49
C MET A 1 20.64 -11.85 5.58
N THR A 2 19.42 -11.44 5.94
CA THR A 2 18.24 -11.56 5.08
C THR A 2 17.65 -10.18 4.89
N VAL A 3 17.38 -9.79 3.66
CA VAL A 3 16.91 -8.45 3.29
C VAL A 3 15.60 -8.56 2.52
N MET A 4 14.55 -7.99 3.10
CA MET A 4 13.25 -7.87 2.44
C MET A 4 13.03 -6.44 1.93
N GLY A 5 12.68 -6.32 0.66
CA GLY A 5 12.17 -5.08 0.08
C GLY A 5 10.66 -4.95 0.24
N ILE A 6 10.19 -3.74 0.50
CA ILE A 6 8.79 -3.33 0.41
C ILE A 6 8.71 -2.19 -0.59
N ILE A 7 7.93 -2.37 -1.64
CA ILE A 7 7.57 -1.31 -2.59
C ILE A 7 6.06 -1.15 -2.53
N GLY A 8 5.56 0.04 -2.21
CA GLY A 8 4.14 0.21 -1.92
C GLY A 8 3.58 1.54 -2.41
N CYS A 9 2.27 1.56 -2.62
CA CYS A 9 1.53 2.82 -2.69
C CYS A 9 1.54 3.44 -1.29
N ARG A 10 1.73 4.76 -1.19
CA ARG A 10 1.67 5.48 0.08
C ARG A 10 0.32 5.35 0.80
N VAL A 11 -0.74 4.91 0.12
CA VAL A 11 -2.01 4.54 0.78
C VAL A 11 -1.84 3.45 1.85
N PHE A 12 -0.82 2.59 1.72
CA PHE A 12 -0.53 1.51 2.66
C PHE A 12 0.42 1.91 3.79
N GLU A 13 0.68 3.21 3.97
CA GLU A 13 1.62 3.70 5.00
C GLU A 13 1.27 3.15 6.38
N ASP A 14 -0.01 3.18 6.77
CA ASP A 14 -0.49 2.70 8.07
C ASP A 14 -0.35 1.19 8.22
N GLU A 15 -0.69 0.42 7.19
CA GLU A 15 -0.53 -1.03 7.20
C GLU A 15 0.95 -1.44 7.29
N ILE A 16 1.85 -0.67 6.65
CA ILE A 16 3.29 -0.91 6.73
C ILE A 16 3.81 -0.59 8.14
N VAL A 17 3.39 0.52 8.75
CA VAL A 17 3.70 0.82 10.15
C VAL A 17 3.22 -0.32 11.04
N HIS A 18 2.00 -0.79 10.82
CA HIS A 18 1.39 -1.85 11.62
C HIS A 18 2.19 -3.15 11.58
N VAL A 19 2.54 -3.65 10.38
CA VAL A 19 3.27 -4.92 10.26
C VAL A 19 4.71 -4.82 10.76
N LEU A 20 5.39 -3.67 10.57
CA LEU A 20 6.77 -3.49 11.03
C LEU A 20 6.85 -3.29 12.54
N SER A 21 5.88 -2.58 13.13
CA SER A 21 5.88 -2.32 14.58
C SER A 21 5.56 -3.57 15.39
N GLY A 22 4.83 -4.52 14.80
CA GLY A 22 4.50 -5.81 15.41
C GLY A 22 5.54 -6.92 15.17
N ASP A 23 6.67 -6.64 14.51
CA ASP A 23 7.60 -7.67 14.08
C ASP A 23 8.92 -7.67 14.89
N PRO A 24 9.11 -8.63 15.82
CA PRO A 24 10.32 -8.71 16.63
C PRO A 24 11.57 -9.19 15.86
N GLU A 25 11.40 -9.76 14.67
CA GLU A 25 12.54 -10.26 13.88
C GLU A 25 13.26 -9.12 13.14
N VAL A 26 12.59 -7.97 12.94
CA VAL A 26 13.17 -6.83 12.21
C VAL A 26 14.24 -6.15 13.06
N GLU A 27 15.50 -6.31 12.67
CA GLU A 27 16.62 -5.64 13.32
C GLU A 27 16.77 -4.20 12.83
N ARG A 28 16.60 -3.99 11.51
CA ARG A 28 16.84 -2.68 10.86
C ARG A 28 15.77 -2.38 9.83
N VAL A 29 15.25 -1.16 9.88
CA VAL A 29 14.38 -0.59 8.84
C VAL A 29 15.13 0.51 8.11
N TYR A 30 15.27 0.36 6.80
CA TYR A 30 15.79 1.40 5.91
C TYR A 30 14.65 2.00 5.11
N LEU A 31 14.63 3.31 4.96
CA LEU A 31 13.69 4.01 4.10
C LEU A 31 14.46 4.61 2.93
N VAL A 32 14.01 4.36 1.70
CA VAL A 32 14.57 5.05 0.54
C VAL A 32 14.26 6.54 0.68
N LYS A 33 15.28 7.39 0.69
CA LYS A 33 15.13 8.84 0.86
C LYS A 33 14.31 9.44 -0.28
N ASN A 34 13.05 9.75 -0.01
CA ASN A 34 12.13 10.45 -0.90
C ASN A 34 11.01 11.12 -0.07
N LYS A 35 10.20 11.96 -0.71
CA LYS A 35 9.11 12.69 -0.04
C LYS A 35 7.97 11.79 0.45
N GLU A 36 7.74 10.65 -0.19
CA GLU A 36 6.62 9.74 0.13
C GLU A 36 6.88 8.93 1.41
N ASN A 37 8.14 8.75 1.80
CA ASN A 37 8.53 8.03 3.00
C ASN A 37 8.60 8.91 4.27
N ILE A 38 8.34 10.22 4.19
CA ILE A 38 8.45 11.13 5.35
C ILE A 38 7.41 10.77 6.41
N GLY A 39 6.13 10.65 6.03
CA GLY A 39 5.05 10.28 6.95
C GLY A 39 5.28 8.91 7.59
N LEU A 40 5.68 7.92 6.78
CA LEU A 40 6.10 6.60 7.26
C LEU A 40 7.22 6.69 8.30
N GLN A 41 8.25 7.51 8.06
CA GLN A 41 9.38 7.66 8.98
C GLN A 41 8.93 8.17 10.34
N ASP A 42 8.06 9.17 10.37
CA ASP A 42 7.59 9.78 11.62
C ASP A 42 6.68 8.83 12.39
N LYS A 43 5.78 8.11 11.71
CA LYS A 43 4.93 7.10 12.33
C LYS A 43 5.74 5.96 12.93
N LEU A 44 6.72 5.42 12.21
CA LEU A 44 7.59 4.36 12.73
C LEU A 44 8.38 4.83 13.97
N LYS A 45 8.89 6.08 13.98
CA LYS A 45 9.55 6.66 15.16
C LYS A 45 8.60 6.77 16.35
N ASN A 46 7.35 7.17 16.11
CA ASN A 46 6.33 7.27 17.15
C ASN A 46 5.97 5.88 17.73
N GLN A 47 6.16 4.80 16.97
CA GLN A 47 6.04 3.42 17.45
C GLN A 47 7.32 2.89 18.12
N GLY A 48 8.35 3.72 18.29
CA GLY A 48 9.60 3.37 18.96
C GLY A 48 10.66 2.74 18.05
N LEU A 49 10.38 2.59 16.74
CA LEU A 49 11.36 2.10 15.78
C LEU A 49 12.35 3.22 15.41
N ARG A 50 13.54 2.82 14.93
CA ARG A 50 14.59 3.75 14.52
C ARG A 50 14.93 3.58 13.04
N PRO A 51 14.01 3.93 12.12
CA PRO A 51 14.24 3.78 10.69
C PRO A 51 15.34 4.74 10.20
N LEU A 52 16.19 4.24 9.30
CA LEU A 52 17.27 5.02 8.69
C LEU A 52 16.92 5.39 7.24
N ALA A 53 16.71 6.69 6.99
CA ALA A 53 16.36 7.19 5.67
C ALA A 53 17.62 7.56 4.86
N LEU A 54 17.90 6.83 3.78
CA LEU A 54 19.11 7.00 2.97
C LEU A 54 18.81 6.90 1.47
N PRO A 55 19.65 7.50 0.60
CA PRO A 55 19.65 7.17 -0.82
C PRO A 55 19.83 5.66 -1.04
N VAL A 56 19.17 5.10 -2.06
CA VAL A 56 19.17 3.64 -2.32
C VAL A 56 20.57 3.04 -2.46
N HIS A 57 21.52 3.79 -3.03
CA HIS A 57 22.91 3.35 -3.21
C HIS A 57 23.68 3.26 -1.88
N GLU A 58 23.37 4.11 -0.91
CA GLU A 58 23.96 4.05 0.43
C GLU A 58 23.37 2.90 1.25
N ILE A 59 22.06 2.62 1.11
CA ILE A 59 21.43 1.46 1.77
C ILE A 59 22.16 0.18 1.35
N LYS A 60 22.42 0.00 0.05
CA LYS A 60 23.18 -1.15 -0.46
C LYS A 60 24.56 -1.29 0.20
N ALA A 61 25.23 -0.20 0.52
CA ALA A 61 26.52 -0.23 1.22
C ALA A 61 26.36 -0.58 2.72
N CYS A 62 25.30 -0.12 3.38
CA CYS A 62 24.99 -0.41 4.78
C CYS A 62 24.62 -1.88 5.03
N LEU A 63 23.90 -2.51 4.10
CA LEU A 63 23.49 -3.92 4.21
C LEU A 63 24.70 -4.85 4.40
N LYS A 64 25.85 -4.56 3.77
CA LYS A 64 27.08 -5.37 3.94
C LYS A 64 27.61 -5.45 5.38
N LYS A 65 27.06 -4.66 6.32
CA LYS A 65 27.46 -4.57 7.74
C LYS A 65 26.36 -5.06 8.69
N SER A 66 25.36 -5.79 8.20
CA SER A 66 24.23 -6.28 9.00
C SER A 66 24.17 -7.80 8.91
N ASP A 67 23.97 -8.49 10.04
CA ASP A 67 23.87 -9.95 10.05
C ASP A 67 22.41 -10.44 10.17
N GLY A 68 21.50 -9.66 10.78
CA GLY A 68 20.10 -10.03 10.95
C GLY A 68 19.15 -9.65 9.80
N PHE A 69 17.85 -9.65 10.10
CA PHE A 69 16.77 -9.35 9.15
C PHE A 69 16.58 -7.84 9.00
N SER A 70 16.75 -7.36 7.77
CA SER A 70 16.58 -5.95 7.42
C SER A 70 15.42 -5.76 6.45
N VAL A 71 14.65 -4.70 6.65
CA VAL A 71 13.57 -4.31 5.73
C VAL A 71 13.89 -2.98 5.08
N ILE A 72 13.70 -2.89 3.77
CA ILE A 72 13.85 -1.65 2.99
C ILE A 72 12.48 -1.24 2.49
N VAL A 73 12.04 -0.02 2.77
CA VAL A 73 10.74 0.48 2.31
C VAL A 73 10.89 1.62 1.32
N GLN A 74 10.17 1.51 0.20
CA GLN A 74 10.05 2.54 -0.82
C GLN A 74 8.58 2.78 -1.17
N LEU A 75 7.99 3.80 -0.55
CA LEU A 75 6.66 4.26 -0.93
C LEU A 75 6.68 5.08 -2.23
N GLN A 76 5.57 5.01 -2.96
CA GLN A 76 5.29 5.74 -4.18
C GLN A 76 4.00 6.58 -4.03
N GLU A 77 3.88 7.63 -4.85
CA GLU A 77 2.76 8.57 -4.83
C GLU A 77 1.39 7.88 -4.92
N ILE A 78 0.42 8.32 -4.12
CA ILE A 78 -0.95 7.77 -4.06
C ILE A 78 -1.66 7.83 -5.43
N GLY A 79 -1.45 8.91 -6.17
CA GLY A 79 -2.12 9.16 -7.45
C GLY A 79 -1.64 8.30 -8.62
N LEU A 80 -0.59 7.48 -8.50
CA LEU A 80 -0.06 6.73 -9.65
C LEU A 80 -1.08 5.76 -10.27
N HIS A 81 -2.07 5.31 -9.51
CA HIS A 81 -3.10 4.39 -10.00
C HIS A 81 -3.96 4.99 -11.14
N SER A 82 -3.97 6.32 -11.32
CA SER A 82 -4.69 6.98 -12.42
C SER A 82 -3.99 6.84 -13.77
N ASP A 83 -2.70 6.47 -13.79
CA ASP A 83 -1.91 6.25 -15.01
C ASP A 83 -1.21 4.88 -14.93
N PRO A 84 -1.83 3.80 -15.45
CA PRO A 84 -1.27 2.45 -15.40
C PRO A 84 0.13 2.33 -16.03
N SER A 85 0.43 3.12 -17.07
CA SER A 85 1.73 3.10 -17.73
C SER A 85 2.81 3.71 -16.84
N ARG A 86 2.54 4.88 -16.25
CA ARG A 86 3.45 5.53 -15.30
C ARG A 86 3.62 4.73 -14.02
N LEU A 87 2.53 4.15 -13.49
CA LEU A 87 2.57 3.22 -12.35
C LEU A 87 3.52 2.05 -12.65
N LYS A 88 3.28 1.34 -13.77
CA LYS A 88 4.08 0.19 -14.15
C LYS A 88 5.55 0.56 -14.32
N ASN A 89 5.85 1.60 -15.09
CA ASN A 89 7.23 2.03 -15.35
C ASN A 89 7.97 2.36 -14.06
N LYS A 90 7.38 3.20 -13.20
CA LYS A 90 8.02 3.62 -11.95
C LYS A 90 8.24 2.44 -11.00
N THR A 91 7.25 1.57 -10.84
CA THR A 91 7.38 0.38 -9.99
C THR A 91 8.39 -0.62 -10.56
N TYR A 92 8.42 -0.85 -11.87
CA TYR A 92 9.39 -1.76 -12.50
C TYR A 92 10.83 -1.26 -12.40
N THR A 93 11.06 0.05 -12.51
CA THR A 93 12.38 0.64 -12.26
C THR A 93 12.83 0.39 -10.81
N ASN A 94 11.95 0.62 -9.84
CA ASN A 94 12.27 0.39 -8.43
C ASN A 94 12.51 -1.10 -8.14
N LEU A 95 11.70 -1.99 -8.73
CA LEU A 95 11.89 -3.43 -8.63
C LEU A 95 13.25 -3.87 -9.18
N SER A 96 13.61 -3.42 -10.39
CA SER A 96 14.88 -3.76 -11.03
C SER A 96 16.08 -3.31 -10.21
N LEU A 97 16.02 -2.12 -9.61
CA LEU A 97 17.07 -1.64 -8.72
C LEU A 97 17.15 -2.47 -7.45
N MET A 98 16.03 -2.64 -6.74
CA MET A 98 15.97 -3.28 -5.43
C MET A 98 16.28 -4.79 -5.51
N SER A 99 15.82 -5.48 -6.55
CA SER A 99 16.06 -6.91 -6.74
C SER A 99 17.54 -7.27 -6.85
N GLY A 100 18.40 -6.30 -7.18
CA GLY A 100 19.84 -6.51 -7.24
C GLY A 100 20.55 -6.60 -5.88
N PHE A 101 19.83 -6.42 -4.77
CA PHE A 101 20.42 -6.47 -3.42
C PHE A 101 19.43 -6.86 -2.30
N THR A 102 18.28 -7.46 -2.64
CA THR A 102 17.30 -8.00 -1.68
C THR A 102 16.99 -9.46 -1.99
N ASP A 103 16.67 -10.26 -0.96
CA ASP A 103 16.31 -11.68 -1.11
C ASP A 103 14.85 -11.86 -1.59
N GLY A 104 13.98 -10.90 -1.24
CA GLY A 104 12.61 -10.84 -1.74
C GLY A 104 12.01 -9.45 -1.64
N ILE A 105 11.02 -9.16 -2.49
CA ILE A 105 10.27 -7.90 -2.49
C ILE A 105 8.78 -8.19 -2.39
N LEU A 106 8.15 -7.63 -1.36
CA LEU A 106 6.70 -7.61 -1.19
C LEU A 106 6.15 -6.28 -1.70
N LEU A 107 5.30 -6.34 -2.73
CA LEU A 107 4.58 -5.19 -3.23
C LEU A 107 3.33 -4.96 -2.38
N PHE A 108 3.28 -3.84 -1.68
CA PHE A 108 2.07 -3.31 -1.05
C PHE A 108 1.21 -2.62 -2.12
N TYR A 109 0.65 -3.46 -2.98
CA TYR A 109 -0.20 -3.13 -4.12
C TYR A 109 -1.20 -4.27 -4.36
N GLY A 110 -2.39 -3.92 -4.86
CA GLY A 110 -3.25 -4.84 -5.60
C GLY A 110 -2.81 -4.93 -7.07
N LEU A 111 -3.72 -5.33 -7.96
CA LEU A 111 -3.47 -5.36 -9.41
C LEU A 111 -3.51 -3.98 -10.06
N CYS A 112 -4.21 -3.01 -9.45
CA CYS A 112 -4.29 -1.61 -9.86
C CYS A 112 -4.51 -1.47 -11.39
N GLY A 113 -5.63 -2.00 -11.90
CA GLY A 113 -5.93 -1.98 -13.34
C GLY A 113 -5.06 -2.93 -14.17
N HIS A 114 -4.65 -4.07 -13.59
CA HIS A 114 -3.79 -5.09 -14.21
C HIS A 114 -2.35 -4.67 -14.52
N ALA A 115 -1.88 -3.52 -14.02
CA ALA A 115 -0.51 -3.02 -14.22
C ALA A 115 0.56 -4.06 -13.84
N PHE A 116 0.28 -4.89 -12.82
CA PHE A 116 1.21 -5.90 -12.28
C PHE A 116 0.88 -7.34 -12.66
N SER A 117 -0.06 -7.56 -13.60
CA SER A 117 -0.50 -8.91 -14.03
C SER A 117 0.63 -9.82 -14.53
N LYS A 118 1.67 -9.23 -15.16
CA LYS A 118 2.83 -9.95 -15.71
C LYS A 118 4.09 -9.86 -14.84
N MET A 119 4.04 -9.19 -13.69
CA MET A 119 5.21 -8.87 -12.87
C MET A 119 6.07 -10.10 -12.53
N ARG A 120 5.43 -11.19 -12.06
CA ARG A 120 6.16 -12.43 -11.75
C ARG A 120 6.88 -13.03 -12.95
N LYS A 121 6.29 -12.95 -14.14
CA LYS A 121 6.89 -13.43 -15.38
C LYS A 121 8.03 -12.51 -15.83
N ASP A 122 7.81 -11.20 -15.77
CA ASP A 122 8.74 -10.18 -16.25
C ASP A 122 10.04 -10.11 -15.41
N PHE A 123 10.04 -10.66 -14.18
CA PHE A 123 11.19 -10.65 -13.27
C PHE A 123 11.66 -12.03 -12.82
N ALA A 124 11.23 -13.10 -13.49
CA ALA A 124 11.58 -14.48 -13.15
C ALA A 124 13.10 -14.77 -13.15
N TYR A 125 13.90 -13.92 -13.80
CA TYR A 125 15.35 -14.05 -13.91
C TYR A 125 16.12 -13.44 -12.73
N THR A 126 15.48 -12.69 -11.83
CA THR A 126 16.20 -11.88 -10.83
C THR A 126 16.72 -12.68 -9.63
N GLY A 127 16.32 -13.95 -9.46
CA GLY A 127 16.61 -14.74 -8.25
C GLY A 127 15.94 -14.23 -6.97
N CYS A 128 15.41 -13.00 -7.01
CA CYS A 128 14.66 -12.34 -5.95
C CYS A 128 13.22 -12.85 -5.93
N SER A 129 12.72 -13.19 -4.73
CA SER A 129 11.34 -13.63 -4.59
C SER A 129 10.37 -12.45 -4.65
N LEU A 130 9.35 -12.49 -5.52
CA LEU A 130 8.45 -11.35 -5.74
C LEU A 130 6.99 -11.72 -5.46
N GLN A 131 6.34 -10.96 -4.58
CA GLN A 131 4.94 -11.17 -4.23
C GLN A 131 4.16 -9.85 -4.17
N LEU A 132 2.87 -9.91 -4.53
CA LEU A 132 1.88 -8.85 -4.27
C LEU A 132 1.13 -9.22 -2.99
N LEU A 133 0.36 -8.29 -2.43
CA LEU A 133 -0.61 -8.64 -1.39
C LEU A 133 -1.59 -9.70 -1.92
N GLN A 134 -1.85 -10.72 -1.11
CA GLN A 134 -2.62 -11.89 -1.52
C GLN A 134 -3.92 -12.03 -0.73
N ASP A 135 -5.00 -12.27 -1.46
CA ASP A 135 -6.24 -12.77 -0.91
C ASP A 135 -6.21 -14.31 -0.84
N ARG A 136 -6.47 -14.83 0.36
CA ARG A 136 -6.56 -16.26 0.68
C ARG A 136 -7.87 -16.61 1.41
N SER A 137 -8.83 -15.69 1.46
CA SER A 137 -10.10 -15.83 2.19
C SER A 137 -10.96 -17.00 1.71
N THR A 138 -10.90 -17.31 0.41
CA THR A 138 -11.51 -18.51 -0.15
C THR A 138 -10.44 -19.59 -0.18
N GLY A 139 -10.62 -20.73 0.47
CA GLY A 139 -9.66 -21.84 0.63
C GLY A 139 -9.11 -22.51 -0.65
N GLY A 140 -9.10 -21.82 -1.78
CA GLY A 140 -8.38 -22.13 -3.00
C GLY A 140 -7.00 -21.43 -3.09
N THR A 141 -6.49 -21.32 -4.31
CA THR A 141 -5.17 -20.72 -4.58
C THR A 141 -5.16 -19.23 -4.28
N ALA A 142 -4.10 -18.77 -3.61
CA ALA A 142 -3.89 -17.37 -3.30
C ALA A 142 -3.95 -16.50 -4.57
N ARG A 143 -4.77 -15.47 -4.57
CA ARG A 143 -4.92 -14.56 -5.71
C ARG A 143 -4.44 -13.16 -5.36
N PRO A 144 -3.84 -12.42 -6.30
CA PRO A 144 -3.62 -10.99 -6.11
C PRO A 144 -4.92 -10.26 -5.77
N LEU A 145 -4.84 -9.24 -4.92
CA LEU A 145 -5.93 -8.32 -4.68
C LEU A 145 -6.22 -7.47 -5.92
N ASP A 146 -7.46 -7.02 -6.07
CA ASP A 146 -7.86 -6.13 -7.16
C ASP A 146 -7.22 -4.73 -6.97
N ASP A 147 -7.36 -4.13 -5.79
CA ASP A 147 -6.79 -2.82 -5.45
C ASP A 147 -6.53 -2.64 -3.92
N CYS A 148 -6.25 -1.40 -3.50
CA CYS A 148 -6.02 -1.07 -2.09
C CYS A 148 -7.29 -1.07 -1.21
N ILE A 149 -8.46 -0.79 -1.79
CA ILE A 149 -9.74 -0.84 -1.07
C ILE A 149 -10.11 -2.29 -0.80
N ALA A 150 -9.86 -3.20 -1.76
CA ALA A 150 -9.98 -4.64 -1.56
C ALA A 150 -9.13 -5.12 -0.38
N ALA A 151 -7.90 -4.62 -0.25
CA ALA A 151 -7.03 -4.95 0.86
C ALA A 151 -7.61 -4.46 2.20
N ALA A 152 -8.03 -3.19 2.26
CA ALA A 152 -8.58 -2.57 3.47
C ALA A 152 -9.92 -3.17 3.90
N LEU A 153 -10.70 -3.74 2.98
CA LEU A 153 -11.95 -4.44 3.27
C LEU A 153 -11.76 -5.93 3.58
N GLY A 154 -10.52 -6.43 3.60
CA GLY A 154 -10.21 -7.81 3.97
C GLY A 154 -10.30 -8.84 2.82
N GLY A 155 -10.36 -8.40 1.57
CA GLY A 155 -10.25 -9.29 0.40
C GLY A 155 -11.18 -8.92 -0.75
N ASN A 156 -10.97 -9.60 -1.88
CA ASN A 156 -11.69 -9.36 -3.13
C ASN A 156 -13.16 -9.78 -3.03
N SER A 157 -13.48 -10.86 -2.31
CA SER A 157 -14.86 -11.35 -2.20
C SER A 157 -15.74 -10.35 -1.44
N ARG A 158 -15.31 -9.92 -0.25
CA ARG A 158 -16.00 -8.90 0.56
C ARG A 158 -16.10 -7.58 -0.18
N TYR A 159 -15.03 -7.15 -0.86
CA TYR A 159 -15.07 -5.94 -1.67
C TYR A 159 -16.13 -5.99 -2.77
N ARG A 160 -16.24 -7.10 -3.51
CA ARG A 160 -17.27 -7.26 -4.55
C ARG A 160 -18.69 -7.29 -4.00
N GLU A 161 -18.89 -7.85 -2.82
CA GLU A 161 -20.20 -7.81 -2.15
C GLU A 161 -20.58 -6.38 -1.76
N ILE A 162 -19.63 -5.64 -1.17
CA ILE A 162 -19.83 -4.25 -0.80
C ILE A 162 -20.11 -3.37 -2.03
N LEU A 163 -19.36 -3.53 -3.14
CA LEU A 163 -19.61 -2.78 -4.37
C LEU A 163 -21.02 -3.03 -4.95
N LYS A 164 -21.61 -4.21 -4.76
CA LYS A 164 -22.98 -4.51 -5.18
C LYS A 164 -24.02 -3.85 -4.28
N SER A 165 -23.76 -3.79 -2.98
CA SER A 165 -24.68 -3.22 -1.98
C SER A 165 -24.57 -1.69 -1.86
N TYR A 166 -23.42 -1.12 -2.22
CA TYR A 166 -23.06 0.29 -2.02
C TYR A 166 -22.50 0.91 -3.31
N SER A 167 -23.21 0.76 -4.42
CA SER A 167 -22.77 1.24 -5.75
C SER A 167 -22.66 2.77 -5.86
N ASP A 168 -23.34 3.50 -4.99
CA ASP A 168 -23.36 4.97 -4.90
C ASP A 168 -22.32 5.53 -3.91
N THR A 169 -21.38 4.70 -3.45
CA THR A 169 -20.48 5.00 -2.32
C THR A 169 -19.02 5.09 -2.75
N PHE A 170 -18.35 6.16 -2.32
CA PHE A 170 -16.90 6.34 -2.44
C PHE A 170 -16.19 5.79 -1.20
N PHE A 171 -15.04 5.14 -1.31
CA PHE A 171 -14.37 4.49 -0.17
C PHE A 171 -13.12 5.26 0.25
N LEU A 172 -13.01 5.63 1.52
CA LEU A 172 -11.82 6.26 2.08
C LEU A 172 -11.28 5.46 3.27
N THR A 173 -10.02 5.02 3.14
CA THR A 173 -9.17 4.59 4.25
C THR A 173 -8.54 5.82 4.93
N PRO A 174 -7.89 5.69 6.09
CA PRO A 174 -7.22 6.80 6.75
C PRO A 174 -6.26 7.57 5.82
N MET A 175 -5.38 6.84 5.14
CA MET A 175 -4.42 7.44 4.21
C MET A 175 -5.06 8.08 2.98
N TRP A 176 -6.20 7.57 2.51
CA TRP A 176 -6.97 8.24 1.46
C TRP A 176 -7.60 9.54 1.96
N ALA A 177 -8.22 9.53 3.13
CA ALA A 177 -8.87 10.69 3.70
C ALA A 177 -7.87 11.82 3.99
N VAL A 178 -6.75 11.56 4.66
CA VAL A 178 -5.81 12.65 4.98
C VAL A 178 -5.13 13.24 3.74
N ASN A 179 -5.07 12.49 2.63
CA ASN A 179 -4.44 12.92 1.38
C ASN A 179 -5.43 13.27 0.26
N TRP A 180 -6.75 13.25 0.48
CA TRP A 180 -7.76 13.32 -0.58
C TRP A 180 -7.58 14.55 -1.49
N LYS A 181 -7.21 15.71 -0.93
CA LYS A 181 -6.95 16.93 -1.71
C LYS A 181 -5.78 16.78 -2.67
N SER A 182 -4.70 16.16 -2.22
CA SER A 182 -3.50 15.95 -3.06
C SER A 182 -3.69 14.80 -4.04
N ALA A 183 -4.52 13.81 -3.69
CA ALA A 183 -4.74 12.61 -4.47
C ALA A 183 -5.79 12.82 -5.56
N PHE A 184 -6.78 13.69 -5.31
CA PHE A 184 -7.88 13.94 -6.23
C PHE A 184 -7.94 15.37 -6.78
N GLY A 185 -7.22 16.32 -6.19
CA GLY A 185 -6.96 17.64 -6.75
C GLY A 185 -8.21 18.51 -6.96
N THR A 186 -8.63 19.25 -5.94
CA THR A 186 -9.52 20.43 -6.07
C THR A 186 -8.80 21.68 -6.62
N PHE A 187 -7.66 21.52 -7.28
CA PHE A 187 -6.96 22.59 -8.01
C PHE A 187 -6.51 22.05 -9.38
N GLU A 188 -7.31 22.31 -10.40
CA GLU A 188 -6.99 22.28 -11.85
C GLU A 188 -6.45 20.97 -12.48
N GLY A 189 -6.49 19.83 -11.78
CA GLY A 189 -5.93 18.57 -12.27
C GLY A 189 -6.99 17.57 -12.76
N MET A 190 -7.01 17.28 -14.05
CA MET A 190 -7.77 16.14 -14.59
C MET A 190 -7.12 14.80 -14.17
N ILE A 191 -7.88 13.90 -13.56
CA ILE A 191 -7.48 12.51 -13.33
C ILE A 191 -7.88 11.71 -14.58
N GLY A 192 -6.93 11.39 -15.46
CA GLY A 192 -7.22 10.64 -16.68
C GLY A 192 -8.24 11.33 -17.60
N GLY A 193 -8.29 12.67 -17.59
CA GLY A 193 -9.27 13.46 -18.35
C GLY A 193 -10.58 13.74 -17.60
N PHE A 194 -10.75 13.23 -16.38
CA PHE A 194 -11.93 13.48 -15.54
C PHE A 194 -11.62 14.54 -14.48
N GLU A 195 -12.50 15.53 -14.35
CA GLU A 195 -12.40 16.55 -13.31
C GLU A 195 -13.12 16.06 -12.04
N PHE A 196 -12.40 16.00 -10.92
CA PHE A 196 -12.93 15.45 -9.66
C PHE A 196 -13.74 16.50 -8.89
N THR A 197 -14.89 16.89 -9.43
CA THR A 197 -15.80 17.88 -8.83
C THR A 197 -17.00 17.22 -8.16
N PRO A 198 -17.64 17.91 -7.19
CA PRO A 198 -18.91 17.47 -6.62
C PRO A 198 -19.98 17.21 -7.69
N GLU A 199 -20.06 18.03 -8.73
CA GLU A 199 -21.01 17.90 -9.83
C GLU A 199 -20.77 16.60 -10.61
N ASN A 200 -19.54 16.37 -11.05
CA ASN A 200 -19.20 15.21 -11.86
C ASN A 200 -19.37 13.89 -11.08
N LEU A 201 -18.98 13.85 -9.80
CA LEU A 201 -19.23 12.67 -8.97
C LEU A 201 -20.73 12.43 -8.76
N ARG A 202 -21.54 13.49 -8.63
CA ARG A 202 -22.99 13.34 -8.54
C ARG A 202 -23.61 12.83 -9.84
N GLU A 203 -23.12 13.25 -11.00
CA GLU A 203 -23.55 12.73 -12.31
C GLU A 203 -23.22 11.24 -12.48
N LEU A 204 -22.07 10.80 -11.94
CA LEU A 204 -21.70 9.39 -11.87
C LEU A 204 -22.52 8.58 -10.84
N GLY A 205 -23.43 9.23 -10.10
CA GLY A 205 -24.34 8.58 -9.15
C GLY A 205 -23.80 8.46 -7.72
N TYR A 206 -22.62 9.02 -7.40
CA TYR A 206 -22.10 9.00 -6.04
C TYR A 206 -22.92 9.91 -5.12
N ARG A 207 -23.26 9.38 -3.94
CA ARG A 207 -24.06 10.07 -2.90
C ARG A 207 -23.49 9.88 -1.51
N LYS A 208 -22.60 8.90 -1.32
CA LYS A 208 -22.08 8.51 0.00
C LYS A 208 -20.57 8.42 -0.01
N VAL A 209 -19.96 8.54 1.16
CA VAL A 209 -18.59 8.17 1.42
C VAL A 209 -18.53 7.17 2.57
N ALA A 210 -17.89 6.04 2.35
CA ALA A 210 -17.61 5.06 3.37
C ALA A 210 -16.31 5.37 4.10
N ARG A 211 -16.40 5.49 5.42
CA ARG A 211 -15.27 5.38 6.34
C ARG A 211 -14.90 3.92 6.48
N VAL A 212 -13.80 3.52 5.85
CA VAL A 212 -13.26 2.17 5.98
C VAL A 212 -12.38 2.11 7.23
N ASN A 213 -12.95 1.63 8.33
CA ASN A 213 -12.28 1.58 9.63
C ASN A 213 -11.47 0.28 9.78
N THR A 214 -10.16 0.34 9.56
CA THR A 214 -9.25 -0.81 9.73
C THR A 214 -8.85 -1.08 11.18
N GLY A 215 -9.28 -0.23 12.13
CA GLY A 215 -8.87 -0.28 13.53
C GLY A 215 -7.48 0.33 13.81
N LEU A 216 -6.78 0.82 12.78
CA LEU A 216 -5.51 1.53 12.92
C LEU A 216 -5.74 2.99 13.32
N SER A 217 -4.87 3.52 14.19
CA SER A 217 -4.99 4.87 14.77
C SER A 217 -3.74 5.74 14.55
N TYR A 218 -2.99 5.47 13.47
CA TYR A 218 -1.80 6.26 13.11
C TYR A 218 -2.14 7.63 12.50
N GLU A 219 -3.41 7.84 12.12
CA GLU A 219 -3.94 9.08 11.56
C GLU A 219 -4.99 9.69 12.48
N PRO A 220 -4.60 10.59 13.41
CA PRO A 220 -5.54 11.17 14.38
C PRO A 220 -6.60 12.07 13.73
N ASP A 221 -6.31 12.61 12.55
CA ASP A 221 -7.22 13.49 11.81
C ASP A 221 -8.19 12.73 10.89
N PHE A 222 -8.22 11.39 10.91
CA PHE A 222 -9.01 10.60 9.96
C PHE A 222 -10.49 10.99 9.93
N GLU A 223 -11.12 11.05 11.10
CA GLU A 223 -12.54 11.39 11.25
C GLU A 223 -12.84 12.77 10.68
N LYS A 224 -12.10 13.79 11.15
CA LYS A 224 -12.20 15.17 10.66
C LYS A 224 -12.00 15.27 9.14
N LYS A 225 -11.09 14.48 8.56
CA LYS A 225 -10.80 14.52 7.12
C LYS A 225 -11.88 13.86 6.28
N ILE A 226 -12.54 12.84 6.80
CA ILE A 226 -13.73 12.26 6.17
C ILE A 226 -14.91 13.22 6.24
N GLU A 227 -15.13 13.89 7.37
CA GLU A 227 -16.19 14.91 7.49
C GLU A 227 -15.96 16.07 6.52
N GLU A 228 -14.72 16.53 6.41
CA GLU A 228 -14.32 17.56 5.45
C GLU A 228 -14.59 17.12 4.00
N PHE A 229 -14.27 15.87 3.64
CA PHE A 229 -14.56 15.32 2.32
C PHE A 229 -16.07 15.22 2.08
N ALA A 230 -16.81 14.65 3.01
CA ALA A 230 -18.26 14.47 2.91
C ALA A 230 -18.97 15.82 2.72
N LEU A 231 -18.59 16.84 3.49
CA LEU A 231 -19.11 18.19 3.35
C LEU A 231 -18.78 18.80 1.98
N ASN A 232 -17.55 18.65 1.51
CA ASN A 232 -17.12 19.21 0.22
C ASN A 232 -17.89 18.63 -0.97
N PHE A 233 -18.19 17.33 -0.93
CA PHE A 233 -18.87 16.63 -2.03
C PHE A 233 -20.39 16.49 -1.84
N GLY A 234 -20.92 16.84 -0.67
CA GLY A 234 -22.33 16.69 -0.32
C GLY A 234 -22.72 15.22 -0.15
N PHE A 235 -21.84 14.42 0.47
CA PHE A 235 -22.04 12.99 0.68
C PHE A 235 -22.51 12.66 2.08
N GLU A 236 -23.34 11.62 2.20
CA GLU A 236 -23.64 10.96 3.48
C GLU A 236 -22.45 10.08 3.89
N ILE A 237 -22.07 10.11 5.16
CA ILE A 237 -21.01 9.24 5.70
C ILE A 237 -21.64 7.91 6.14
N ILE A 238 -21.07 6.80 5.69
CA ILE A 238 -21.39 5.47 6.19
C ILE A 238 -20.16 4.81 6.79
N GLU A 239 -20.37 3.89 7.73
CA GLU A 239 -19.30 3.14 8.37
C GLU A 239 -19.17 1.75 7.74
N LEU A 240 -17.95 1.41 7.32
CA LEU A 240 -17.61 0.05 6.91
C LEU A 240 -16.44 -0.44 7.75
N GLU A 241 -16.63 -1.60 8.37
CA GLU A 241 -15.54 -2.30 9.02
C GLU A 241 -14.50 -2.75 7.97
N GLY A 242 -13.25 -2.39 8.21
CA GLY A 242 -12.08 -2.78 7.45
C GLY A 242 -11.28 -3.89 8.14
N SER A 243 -10.08 -4.15 7.64
CA SER A 243 -9.20 -5.20 8.14
C SER A 243 -7.73 -4.92 7.81
N THR A 244 -6.85 -5.33 8.70
CA THR A 244 -5.38 -5.36 8.50
C THR A 244 -4.86 -6.73 8.08
N GLU A 245 -5.73 -7.76 8.06
CA GLU A 245 -5.31 -9.16 7.97
C GLU A 245 -4.55 -9.47 6.68
N ILE A 246 -4.98 -8.88 5.56
CA ILE A 246 -4.35 -9.14 4.26
C ILE A 246 -2.90 -8.64 4.25
N ALA A 247 -2.66 -7.44 4.78
CA ALA A 247 -1.32 -6.88 4.92
C ALA A 247 -0.46 -7.74 5.85
N GLN A 248 -0.98 -8.07 7.04
CA GLN A 248 -0.27 -8.89 8.03
C GLN A 248 0.06 -10.29 7.50
N LYS A 249 -0.91 -10.99 6.92
CA LYS A 249 -0.71 -12.36 6.38
C LYS A 249 0.26 -12.36 5.21
N SER A 250 0.16 -11.39 4.31
CA SER A 250 1.09 -11.27 3.16
C SER A 250 2.52 -10.97 3.62
N TYR A 251 2.67 -10.04 4.57
CA TYR A 251 3.96 -9.70 5.19
C TYR A 251 4.58 -10.92 5.87
N LYS A 252 3.83 -11.58 6.76
CA LYS A 252 4.34 -12.73 7.52
C LYS A 252 4.72 -13.90 6.63
N MET A 253 3.97 -14.12 5.55
CA MET A 253 4.30 -15.14 4.57
C MET A 253 5.62 -14.84 3.85
N MET A 254 5.81 -13.61 3.35
CA MET A 254 7.07 -13.22 2.71
C MET A 254 8.23 -13.37 3.69
N GLN A 255 8.08 -12.85 4.91
CA GLN A 255 9.09 -12.98 5.95
C GLN A 255 9.45 -14.46 6.23
N ASN A 256 8.45 -15.31 6.46
CA ASN A 256 8.69 -16.73 6.75
C ASN A 256 9.42 -17.42 5.60
N MET A 257 9.07 -17.11 4.36
CA MET A 257 9.73 -17.65 3.18
C MET A 257 11.21 -17.24 3.10
N LEU A 258 11.55 -16.03 3.52
CA LEU A 258 12.93 -15.51 3.50
C LEU A 258 13.77 -15.99 4.71
N LEU A 259 13.19 -16.05 5.90
CA LEU A 259 13.90 -16.46 7.12
C LEU A 259 13.95 -17.98 7.34
N ARG A 260 12.97 -18.70 6.81
CA ARG A 260 12.83 -20.16 6.96
C ARG A 260 12.60 -20.79 5.59
N PRO A 261 13.58 -20.67 4.67
CA PRO A 261 13.45 -21.30 3.35
C PRO A 261 13.23 -22.79 3.55
N LEU A 262 12.24 -23.35 2.85
CA LEU A 262 12.04 -24.80 2.83
C LEU A 262 13.35 -25.43 2.38
N LYS A 263 13.91 -26.35 3.19
CA LYS A 263 15.06 -27.16 2.77
C LYS A 263 14.59 -27.97 1.55
N THR A 264 15.07 -27.58 0.38
CA THR A 264 14.98 -28.39 -0.84
C THR A 264 15.91 -29.58 -0.76
#